data_AF-A0A534TGE3-F1
#
_entry.id   AF-A0A534TGE3-F1
#
_cell.length_a   1.000
_cell.length_b   1.000
_cell.length_c   1.000
_cell.angle_alpha   90.00
_cell.angle_beta   90.00
_cell.angle_gamma   90.00
#
_symmetry.space_group_name_H-M   'P 1'
#
loop_
_entity.id
_entity.type
_entity.pdbx_description
1 polymer ?
#
loop_
_entity_poly.entity_id
_entity_poly.type
_entity_poly.pdbx_seq_one_letter_code
_entity_poly.pdbx_strand_id
1 'polypeptide(L)'
;MIWMIITFFALDAVAFAAPEEHGLSQKAVEIARPFGFPITNSMVLMWIVAVGLILFAQIATRTMKDVPEGPQNFLEFLIEALYSFLEGIIGRHLVDRTFWFFASIFIFILAAN
;
A
#
# COMPACT_ATOMS: atom_id res chain seq x y z
N MET A 1 -51.15 21.73 0.48
CA MET A 1 -50.04 21.19 1.31
C MET A 1 -49.60 19.79 0.88
N ILE A 2 -50.51 18.86 0.58
CA ILE A 2 -50.19 17.50 0.10
C ILE A 2 -49.48 17.48 -1.27
N TRP A 3 -49.86 18.36 -2.19
CA TRP A 3 -49.24 18.45 -3.53
C TRP A 3 -47.77 18.89 -3.53
N MET A 4 -47.34 19.68 -2.52
CA MET A 4 -45.93 20.09 -2.35
C MET A 4 -45.04 18.94 -1.84
N ILE A 5 -45.60 18.04 -1.03
CA ILE A 5 -44.87 16.90 -0.47
C ILE A 5 -44.59 15.88 -1.58
N ILE A 6 -45.55 15.63 -2.45
CA ILE A 6 -45.38 14.70 -3.58
C ILE A 6 -44.34 15.22 -4.59
N THR A 7 -44.31 16.54 -4.86
CA THR A 7 -43.31 17.13 -5.76
C THR A 7 -41.91 17.13 -5.17
N PHE A 8 -41.77 17.33 -3.85
CA PHE A 8 -40.48 17.24 -3.15
C PHE A 8 -39.92 15.81 -3.18
N PHE A 9 -40.74 14.81 -2.85
CA PHE A 9 -40.34 13.39 -2.93
C PHE A 9 -40.09 12.91 -4.37
N ALA A 10 -40.82 13.44 -5.36
CA ALA A 10 -40.56 13.12 -6.77
C ALA A 10 -39.25 13.73 -7.29
N LEU A 11 -38.84 14.89 -6.79
CA LEU A 11 -37.57 15.52 -7.16
C LEU A 11 -36.37 14.75 -6.58
N ASP A 12 -36.48 14.30 -5.32
CA ASP A 12 -35.48 13.44 -4.67
C ASP A 12 -35.37 12.06 -5.35
N ALA A 13 -36.48 11.50 -5.83
CA ALA A 13 -36.49 10.23 -6.56
C ALA A 13 -35.82 10.34 -7.94
N VAL A 14 -35.94 11.49 -8.62
CA VAL A 14 -35.26 11.75 -9.91
C VAL A 14 -33.78 12.07 -9.70
N ALA A 15 -33.40 12.71 -8.58
CA ALA A 15 -32.01 12.93 -8.21
C ALA A 15 -31.25 11.62 -7.88
N PHE A 16 -31.96 10.55 -7.51
CA PHE A 16 -31.38 9.22 -7.28
C PHE A 16 -31.21 8.38 -8.55
N ALA A 17 -31.70 8.86 -9.71
CA ALA A 17 -31.42 8.25 -11.01
C ALA A 17 -30.17 8.88 -11.64
N ALA A 18 -29.06 8.88 -10.92
CA ALA A 18 -27.76 9.09 -11.53
C ALA A 18 -27.50 7.93 -12.51
N PRO A 19 -26.89 8.17 -13.69
CA PRO A 19 -26.57 7.10 -14.60
C PRO A 19 -25.66 6.10 -13.87
N GLU A 20 -25.92 4.82 -14.04
CA GLU A 20 -25.02 3.75 -13.64
C GLU A 20 -23.66 4.02 -14.28
N GLU A 21 -22.78 4.67 -13.51
CA GLU A 21 -21.37 4.83 -13.82
C GLU A 21 -20.84 3.42 -14.06
N HIS A 22 -20.60 3.07 -15.32
CA HIS A 22 -19.76 1.94 -15.70
C HIS A 22 -18.32 2.25 -15.25
N GLY A 23 -18.13 2.33 -13.93
CA GLY A 23 -16.83 2.28 -13.30
C GLY A 23 -16.22 0.96 -13.74
N LEU A 24 -15.08 1.06 -14.43
CA LEU A 24 -14.30 -0.10 -14.87
C LEU A 24 -14.29 -1.15 -13.76
N SER A 25 -14.59 -2.41 -14.11
CA SER A 25 -14.69 -3.49 -13.14
C SER A 25 -13.48 -3.47 -12.22
N GLN A 26 -13.68 -3.14 -10.95
CA GLN A 26 -12.64 -3.16 -9.91
C GLN A 26 -12.11 -4.58 -9.63
N LYS A 27 -12.59 -5.58 -10.37
CA LYS A 27 -12.03 -6.93 -10.33
C LYS A 27 -10.63 -6.89 -10.92
N ALA A 28 -9.65 -7.27 -10.11
CA ALA A 28 -8.32 -7.54 -10.59
C ALA A 28 -8.41 -8.60 -11.70
N VAL A 29 -7.98 -8.23 -12.91
CA VAL A 29 -7.98 -9.14 -14.06
C VAL A 29 -7.14 -10.35 -13.70
N GLU A 30 -7.76 -11.53 -13.80
CA GLU A 30 -7.10 -12.80 -13.57
C GLU A 30 -6.22 -13.12 -14.78
N ILE A 31 -4.92 -13.28 -14.54
CA ILE A 31 -3.95 -13.56 -15.61
C ILE A 31 -3.84 -15.07 -15.85
N ALA A 32 -3.93 -15.87 -14.78
CA ALA A 32 -3.71 -17.31 -14.83
C ALA A 32 -4.47 -18.04 -13.71
N ARG A 33 -4.78 -19.32 -13.91
CA ARG A 33 -5.43 -20.19 -12.91
C ARG A 33 -4.69 -21.53 -12.72
N PRO A 34 -3.43 -21.54 -12.25
CA PRO A 34 -2.74 -22.79 -11.96
C PRO A 34 -3.45 -23.56 -10.83
N PHE A 35 -3.71 -24.86 -11.04
CA PHE A 35 -4.36 -25.75 -10.06
C PHE A 35 -5.72 -25.26 -9.50
N GLY A 36 -6.41 -24.37 -10.22
CA GLY A 36 -7.68 -23.78 -9.78
C GLY A 36 -7.54 -22.52 -8.90
N PHE A 37 -6.32 -22.04 -8.63
CA PHE A 37 -6.10 -20.80 -7.89
C PHE A 37 -5.97 -19.60 -8.85
N PRO A 38 -6.89 -18.61 -8.80
CA PRO A 38 -6.79 -17.42 -9.64
C PRO A 38 -5.63 -16.53 -9.20
N ILE A 39 -4.68 -16.30 -10.10
CA ILE A 39 -3.60 -15.32 -9.95
C ILE A 39 -4.03 -14.03 -10.65
N THR A 40 -4.10 -12.96 -9.88
CA THR A 40 -4.50 -11.63 -10.37
C THR A 40 -3.30 -10.73 -10.66
N ASN A 41 -3.49 -9.69 -11.48
CA ASN A 41 -2.49 -8.64 -11.71
C ASN A 41 -1.90 -8.10 -10.39
N SER A 42 -2.75 -7.85 -9.40
CA SER A 42 -2.33 -7.33 -8.09
C SER A 42 -1.45 -8.32 -7.33
N MET A 43 -1.72 -9.62 -7.41
CA MET A 43 -0.87 -10.65 -6.79
C MET A 43 0.53 -10.69 -7.40
N VAL A 44 0.61 -10.62 -8.74
CA VAL A 44 1.89 -10.61 -9.45
C VAL A 44 2.68 -9.35 -9.12
N LEU A 45 2.02 -8.18 -9.11
CA LEU A 45 2.66 -6.92 -8.73
C LEU A 45 3.24 -6.98 -7.31
N MET A 46 2.47 -7.51 -6.33
CA MET A 46 2.96 -7.69 -4.95
C MET A 46 4.22 -8.55 -4.91
N TRP A 47 4.29 -9.65 -5.67
CA TRP A 47 5.48 -10.49 -5.73
C TRP A 47 6.68 -9.79 -6.38
N ILE A 48 6.44 -9.03 -7.46
CA ILE A 48 7.50 -8.25 -8.12
C ILE A 48 8.08 -7.23 -7.16
N VAL A 49 7.24 -6.44 -6.47
CA VAL A 49 7.68 -5.45 -5.49
C VAL A 49 8.43 -6.12 -4.34
N ALA A 50 7.91 -7.23 -3.79
CA ALA A 50 8.56 -7.96 -2.72
C ALA A 50 9.96 -8.47 -3.13
N VAL A 51 10.08 -9.11 -4.30
CA VAL A 51 11.37 -9.58 -4.81
C VAL A 51 12.33 -8.41 -5.06
N GLY A 52 11.84 -7.31 -5.63
CA GLY A 52 12.63 -6.09 -5.85
C GLY A 52 13.21 -5.52 -4.56
N LEU A 53 12.37 -5.39 -3.52
CA LEU A 53 12.80 -4.93 -2.20
C LEU A 53 13.81 -5.87 -1.54
N ILE A 54 13.59 -7.18 -1.60
CA ILE A 54 14.52 -8.18 -1.06
C ILE A 54 15.89 -8.06 -1.75
N LEU A 55 15.91 -8.01 -3.08
CA LEU A 55 17.16 -7.88 -3.83
C LEU A 55 17.87 -6.55 -3.54
N PHE A 56 17.12 -5.44 -3.48
CA PHE A 56 17.66 -4.13 -3.14
C PHE A 56 18.30 -4.14 -1.74
N ALA A 57 17.59 -4.63 -0.72
CA ALA A 57 18.10 -4.72 0.64
C ALA A 57 19.34 -5.61 0.74
N GLN A 58 19.35 -6.75 0.03
CA GLN A 58 20.51 -7.64 -0.02
C GLN A 58 21.71 -6.96 -0.68
N ILE A 59 21.54 -6.23 -1.78
CA ILE A 59 22.62 -5.52 -2.45
C ILE A 59 23.16 -4.38 -1.57
N ALA A 60 22.28 -3.59 -0.95
CA ALA A 60 22.67 -2.48 -0.10
C ALA A 60 23.41 -2.92 1.17
N THR A 61 23.16 -4.15 1.67
CA THR A 61 23.79 -4.69 2.89
C THR A 61 24.93 -5.67 2.62
N ARG A 62 25.16 -6.08 1.37
CA ARG A 62 26.17 -7.10 1.02
C ARG A 62 27.60 -6.67 1.30
N THR A 63 27.91 -5.39 1.12
CA THR A 63 29.26 -4.83 1.30
C THR A 63 29.17 -3.56 2.14
N MET A 64 28.95 -3.72 3.44
CA MET A 64 28.91 -2.58 4.37
C MET A 64 30.31 -1.99 4.54
N LYS A 65 30.40 -0.68 4.36
CA LYS A 65 31.60 0.13 4.64
C LYS A 65 31.36 0.95 5.89
N ASP A 66 32.43 1.24 6.64
CA ASP A 66 32.37 2.10 7.83
C ASP A 66 31.97 3.54 7.48
N VAL A 67 32.40 4.02 6.32
CA VAL A 67 31.91 5.28 5.75
C VAL A 67 30.86 4.92 4.69
N PRO A 68 29.57 5.16 4.95
CA PRO A 68 28.51 4.72 4.06
C PRO A 68 28.55 5.49 2.73
N GLU A 69 28.38 4.75 1.64
CA GLU A 69 28.34 5.31 0.28
C GLU A 69 27.20 4.66 -0.52
N GLY A 70 26.59 5.43 -1.43
CA GLY A 70 25.63 4.90 -2.41
C GLY A 70 24.36 4.29 -1.78
N PRO A 71 23.96 3.05 -2.15
CA PRO A 71 22.73 2.41 -1.66
C PRO A 71 22.68 2.20 -0.14
N GLN A 72 23.83 2.00 0.51
CA GLN A 72 23.91 1.87 1.97
C GLN A 72 23.47 3.18 2.65
N ASN A 73 23.96 4.33 2.19
CA ASN A 73 23.59 5.64 2.73
C ASN A 73 22.08 5.91 2.63
N PHE A 74 21.47 5.55 1.50
CA PHE A 74 20.01 5.68 1.36
C PHE A 74 19.24 4.74 2.30
N LEU A 75 19.69 3.49 2.43
CA LEU A 75 19.03 2.51 3.29
C LEU A 75 19.14 2.89 4.78
N GLU A 76 20.31 3.34 5.22
CA GLU A 76 20.54 3.83 6.58
C GLU A 76 19.66 5.04 6.88
N PHE A 77 19.66 6.04 5.99
CA PHE A 77 18.76 7.19 6.10
C PHE A 77 17.29 6.76 6.22
N LEU A 78 16.83 5.86 5.35
CA LEU A 78 15.45 5.38 5.35
C LEU A 78 15.10 4.68 6.67
N ILE A 79 15.95 3.78 7.14
CA ILE A 79 15.73 3.00 8.37
C ILE A 79 15.74 3.92 9.60
N GLU A 80 16.69 4.86 9.69
CA GLU A 80 16.80 5.81 10.80
C GLU A 80 15.61 6.77 10.84
N ALA A 81 15.18 7.29 9.68
CA ALA A 81 13.99 8.12 9.57
C ALA A 81 12.73 7.36 10.01
N LEU A 82 12.57 6.11 9.56
CA LEU A 82 11.45 5.26 9.97
C LEU A 82 11.48 4.93 11.46
N TYR A 83 12.66 4.67 12.02
CA TYR A 83 12.81 4.36 13.44
C TYR A 83 12.40 5.57 14.29
N SER A 84 12.93 6.75 13.95
CA SER A 84 12.61 8.01 14.65
C SER A 84 11.12 8.36 14.53
N PHE A 85 10.54 8.16 13.35
CA PHE A 85 9.11 8.38 13.11
C PHE A 85 8.23 7.45 13.96
N LEU A 86 8.51 6.15 13.93
CA LEU A 86 7.75 5.17 14.70
C LEU A 86 7.95 5.38 16.20
N GLU A 87 9.18 5.66 16.64
CA GLU A 87 9.45 6.02 18.02
C GLU A 87 8.61 7.22 18.49
N GLY A 88 8.49 8.26 17.66
CA GLY A 88 7.67 9.42 17.96
C GLY A 88 6.17 9.13 18.09
N ILE A 89 5.68 8.05 17.46
CA ILE A 89 4.26 7.67 17.48
C ILE A 89 3.96 6.69 18.60
N ILE A 90 4.72 5.59 18.70
CA ILE A 90 4.42 4.48 19.61
C ILE A 90 5.31 4.46 20.86
N GLY A 91 6.32 5.33 20.92
CA GLY A 91 7.27 5.39 22.02
C GLY A 91 8.40 4.36 21.93
N ARG A 92 9.54 4.69 22.55
CA ARG A 92 10.78 3.90 22.48
C ARG A 92 10.63 2.44 22.91
N HIS A 93 9.87 2.17 23.97
CA HIS A 93 9.71 0.80 24.46
C HIS A 93 9.00 -0.13 23.45
N LEU A 94 8.06 0.41 22.68
CA LEU A 94 7.31 -0.38 21.71
C LEU A 94 8.06 -0.48 20.38
N VAL A 95 8.67 0.61 19.91
CA VAL A 95 9.43 0.60 18.65
C VAL A 95 10.52 -0.45 18.67
N ASP A 96 11.28 -0.61 19.75
CA ASP A 96 12.35 -1.60 19.84
C ASP A 96 11.86 -3.05 19.62
N ARG A 97 10.59 -3.34 19.91
CA ARG A 97 9.99 -4.67 19.75
C ARG A 97 9.28 -4.84 18.41
N THR A 98 8.67 -3.78 17.89
CA THR A 98 7.78 -3.84 16.73
C THR A 98 8.34 -3.17 15.48
N PHE A 99 9.54 -2.58 15.55
CA PHE A 99 10.14 -1.81 14.46
C PHE A 99 10.24 -2.64 13.18
N TRP A 100 10.79 -3.86 13.25
CA TRP A 100 10.97 -4.72 12.08
C TRP A 100 9.65 -4.99 11.33
N PHE A 101 8.55 -5.16 12.08
CA PHE A 101 7.24 -5.42 11.51
C PHE A 101 6.68 -4.16 10.82
N PHE A 102 6.64 -3.04 11.54
CA PHE A 102 6.11 -1.80 10.98
C PHE A 102 6.96 -1.25 9.85
N ALA A 103 8.29 -1.29 9.99
CA ALA A 103 9.22 -0.87 8.95
C ALA A 103 9.02 -1.70 7.67
N SER A 104 8.89 -3.03 7.77
CA SER A 104 8.70 -3.88 6.59
C SER A 104 7.39 -3.58 5.85
N ILE A 105 6.29 -3.40 6.59
CA ILE A 105 4.99 -3.02 6.01
C ILE A 105 5.08 -1.63 5.37
N PHE A 106 5.69 -0.66 6.05
CA PHE A 106 5.78 0.70 5.56
C PHE A 106 6.59 0.79 4.28
N ILE A 107 7.77 0.15 4.24
CA ILE A 107 8.62 0.09 3.06
C ILE A 107 7.90 -0.62 1.91
N PHE A 108 7.17 -1.70 2.19
CA PHE A 108 6.40 -2.41 1.18
C PHE A 108 5.29 -1.53 0.57
N ILE A 109 4.53 -0.84 1.41
CA ILE A 109 3.47 0.08 0.96
C ILE A 109 4.06 1.23 0.14
N LEU A 110 5.16 1.84 0.60
CA LEU A 110 5.85 2.92 -0.12
C LEU A 110 6.32 2.48 -1.51
N ALA A 111 6.79 1.24 -1.66
CA ALA A 111 7.27 0.73 -2.94
C ALA A 111 6.14 0.27 -3.88
N ALA A 112 4.97 -0.05 -3.33
CA ALA A 112 3.80 -0.50 -4.07
C ALA A 112 2.83 0.64 -4.45
N ASN A 113 3.15 1.89 -4.09
CA ASN A 113 2.37 3.09 -4.38
C ASN A 113 3.04 3.95 -5.45
#